data_AF-A0A924S3D5-F1
#
_entry.id   AF-A0A924S3D5-F1
#
_cell.length_a   1.000
_cell.length_b   1.000
_cell.length_c   1.000
_cell.angle_alpha   90.00
_cell.angle_beta   90.00
_cell.angle_gamma   90.00
#
_symmetry.space_group_name_H-M   'P 1'
#
loop_
_entity.id
_entity.type
_entity.pdbx_description
1 polymer ?
#
loop_
_entity_poly.entity_id
_entity_poly.type
_entity_poly.pdbx_seq_one_letter_code
_entity_poly.pdbx_strand_id
1 'polypeptide(L)'
;FITLAGFHSLNYSMFNLAYGYARNQMSAFVELQEAEFAAVERGFTAVKHQREVGTGYFDSVTQAIQGGTSSTTALKGSTEEEQFQDAPDKAA
;
A
#
# COMPACT_ATOMS: atom_id res chain seq x y z
N PHE A 1 -27.50 -3.41 -4.55
CA PHE A 1 -26.32 -3.02 -5.35
C PHE A 1 -26.41 -1.53 -5.64
N ILE A 2 -25.27 -0.85 -5.73
CA ILE A 2 -25.20 0.56 -6.16
C ILE A 2 -24.39 0.56 -7.45
N THR A 3 -25.04 0.76 -8.59
CA THR A 3 -24.46 0.55 -9.92
C THR A 3 -23.21 1.39 -10.16
N LEU A 4 -23.19 2.62 -9.68
CA LEU A 4 -22.13 3.59 -9.92
C LEU A 4 -21.23 3.84 -8.70
N ALA A 5 -21.25 2.95 -7.69
CA ALA A 5 -20.45 3.14 -6.48
C ALA A 5 -18.95 3.33 -6.79
N GLY A 6 -18.39 2.46 -7.63
CA GLY A 6 -16.98 2.56 -8.03
C GLY A 6 -16.65 3.82 -8.84
N PHE A 7 -17.58 4.25 -9.72
CA PHE A 7 -17.40 5.49 -10.49
C PHE A 7 -17.32 6.71 -9.56
N HIS A 8 -18.27 6.84 -8.64
CA HIS A 8 -18.28 7.98 -7.71
C HIS A 8 -17.13 7.94 -6.72
N SER A 9 -16.78 6.77 -6.16
CA SER A 9 -15.69 6.66 -5.18
C SER A 9 -14.34 7.00 -5.79
N LEU A 10 -14.05 6.50 -7.00
CA LEU A 10 -12.78 6.74 -7.70
C LEU A 10 -12.65 8.20 -8.14
N ASN A 11 -13.68 8.75 -8.78
CA ASN A 11 -13.59 10.12 -9.31
C ASN A 11 -13.55 11.16 -8.19
N TYR A 12 -14.35 10.98 -7.14
CA TYR A 12 -14.38 11.93 -6.04
C TYR A 12 -13.09 11.92 -5.23
N SER A 13 -12.54 10.75 -4.88
CA SER A 13 -11.29 10.66 -4.12
C SER A 13 -10.12 11.30 -4.87
N MET A 14 -10.01 11.03 -6.17
CA MET A 14 -8.95 11.60 -7.01
C MET A 14 -9.13 13.11 -7.22
N PHE A 15 -10.36 13.59 -7.44
CA PHE A 15 -10.62 15.03 -7.54
C PHE A 15 -10.23 15.75 -6.25
N ASN A 16 -10.62 15.21 -5.09
CA ASN A 16 -10.29 15.80 -3.79
C ASN A 16 -8.76 15.85 -3.58
N LEU A 17 -8.05 14.74 -3.87
CA LEU A 17 -6.60 14.68 -3.80
C LEU A 17 -5.94 15.70 -4.75
N ALA A 18 -6.34 15.74 -6.02
CA ALA A 18 -5.75 16.65 -7.00
C ALA A 18 -6.02 18.13 -6.66
N TYR A 19 -7.24 18.45 -6.19
CA TYR A 19 -7.61 19.79 -5.77
C TYR A 19 -6.78 20.27 -4.57
N GLY A 20 -6.61 19.39 -3.57
CA GLY A 20 -5.77 19.63 -2.40
C GLY A 20 -4.29 19.75 -2.77
N TYR A 21 -3.78 18.83 -3.59
CA TYR A 21 -2.39 18.82 -4.03
C TYR A 21 -2.01 20.08 -4.83
N ALA A 22 -2.92 20.57 -5.68
CA ALA A 22 -2.70 21.83 -6.42
C ALA A 22 -2.50 23.04 -5.49
N ARG A 23 -3.01 23.00 -4.25
CA ARG A 23 -2.96 24.11 -3.28
C ARG A 23 -1.94 23.90 -2.17
N ASN A 24 -1.81 22.68 -1.69
CA ASN A 24 -1.06 22.33 -0.47
C ASN A 24 0.03 21.26 -0.72
N GLN A 25 0.18 20.81 -1.97
CA GLN A 25 1.18 19.85 -2.43
C GLN A 25 1.22 18.60 -1.53
N MET A 26 2.40 18.28 -0.96
CA MET A 26 2.62 17.07 -0.18
C MET A 26 1.72 16.98 1.06
N SER A 27 1.28 18.11 1.64
CA SER A 27 0.40 18.07 2.81
C SER A 27 -0.92 17.34 2.49
N ALA A 28 -1.47 17.55 1.28
CA ALA A 28 -2.69 16.87 0.84
C ALA A 28 -2.47 15.36 0.62
N PHE A 29 -1.26 14.95 0.22
CA PHE A 29 -0.93 13.54 0.08
C PHE A 29 -0.69 12.89 1.45
N VAL A 30 -0.04 13.59 2.38
CA VAL A 30 0.16 13.12 3.75
C VAL A 30 -1.19 12.94 4.47
N GLU A 31 -2.14 13.84 4.28
CA GLU A 31 -3.50 13.66 4.81
C GLU A 31 -4.16 12.35 4.34
N LEU A 32 -3.96 11.98 3.07
CA LEU A 32 -4.42 10.68 2.55
C LEU A 32 -3.68 9.53 3.22
N GLN A 33 -2.35 9.60 3.32
CA GLN A 33 -1.53 8.55 3.91
C GLN A 33 -1.85 8.33 5.40
N GLU A 34 -2.05 9.40 6.17
CA GLU A 34 -2.48 9.32 7.57
C GLU A 34 -3.87 8.70 7.71
N ALA A 35 -4.79 9.00 6.79
CA ALA A 35 -6.10 8.36 6.74
C ALA A 35 -5.99 6.85 6.43
N GLU A 36 -5.05 6.43 5.59
CA GLU A 36 -4.74 5.03 5.33
C GLU A 36 -4.19 4.34 6.59
N PHE A 37 -3.21 4.95 7.28
CA PHE A 37 -2.70 4.45 8.55
C PHE A 37 -3.79 4.33 9.62
N ALA A 38 -4.69 5.32 9.74
CA ALA A 38 -5.82 5.22 10.67
C ALA A 38 -6.83 4.12 10.28
N ALA A 39 -6.97 3.81 8.98
CA ALA A 39 -7.86 2.75 8.49
C ALA A 39 -7.33 1.34 8.79
N VAL A 40 -6.05 1.19 9.10
CA VAL A 40 -5.41 -0.07 9.45
C VAL A 40 -6.06 -0.74 10.67
N GLU A 41 -6.49 0.04 11.67
CA GLU A 41 -7.21 -0.49 12.84
C GLU A 41 -8.50 -1.25 12.41
N ARG A 42 -9.11 -0.79 11.31
CA ARG A 42 -10.30 -1.39 10.68
C ARG A 42 -9.98 -2.50 9.69
N GLY A 43 -8.71 -2.87 9.53
CA GLY A 43 -8.26 -3.95 8.65
C GLY A 43 -7.83 -3.52 7.24
N PHE A 44 -7.61 -2.24 6.99
CA PHE A 44 -7.00 -1.78 5.73
C PHE A 44 -5.52 -2.20 5.67
N THR A 45 -5.07 -2.76 4.56
CA THR A 45 -3.70 -3.31 4.40
C THR A 45 -2.87 -2.65 3.33
N ALA A 46 -3.49 -1.94 2.38
CA ALA A 46 -2.82 -1.41 1.19
C ALA A 46 -1.82 -0.28 1.47
N VAL A 47 -1.70 0.18 2.73
CA VAL A 47 -0.63 1.09 3.16
C VAL A 47 0.76 0.46 2.94
N LYS A 48 0.88 -0.87 3.12
CA LYS A 48 2.02 -1.70 2.69
C LYS A 48 1.78 -2.16 1.25
N HIS A 49 1.91 -1.25 0.29
CA HIS A 49 1.51 -1.46 -1.09
C HIS A 49 2.37 -2.50 -1.83
N GLN A 50 3.66 -2.70 -1.48
CA GLN A 50 4.50 -3.75 -2.07
C GLN A 50 3.97 -5.14 -1.70
N ARG A 51 3.67 -5.36 -0.41
CA ARG A 51 2.99 -6.57 0.05
C ARG A 51 1.64 -6.75 -0.64
N GLU A 52 0.83 -5.71 -0.71
CA GLU A 52 -0.55 -5.77 -1.25
C GLU A 52 -0.58 -6.26 -2.71
N VAL A 53 0.40 -5.83 -3.53
CA VAL A 53 0.52 -6.27 -4.93
C VAL A 53 1.27 -7.59 -5.10
N GLY A 54 1.64 -8.26 -4.01
CA GLY A 54 2.18 -9.62 -4.03
C GLY A 54 3.71 -9.72 -4.13
N THR A 55 4.47 -8.65 -3.82
CA THR A 55 5.95 -8.72 -3.88
C THR A 55 6.51 -9.90 -3.06
N GLY A 56 5.99 -10.12 -1.84
CA GLY A 56 6.40 -11.27 -1.01
C GLY A 56 6.01 -12.64 -1.57
N TYR A 57 4.91 -12.72 -2.31
CA TYR A 57 4.52 -13.94 -3.01
C TYR A 57 5.53 -14.27 -4.11
N PHE A 58 5.91 -13.28 -4.92
CA PHE A 58 6.90 -13.49 -5.99
C PHE A 58 8.33 -13.71 -5.46
N ASP A 59 8.69 -13.13 -4.30
CA ASP A 59 9.93 -13.48 -3.60
C ASP A 59 9.93 -14.95 -3.17
N SER A 60 8.81 -15.46 -2.65
CA SER A 60 8.67 -16.86 -2.25
C SER A 60 8.78 -17.80 -3.46
N VAL A 61 8.16 -17.44 -4.59
CA VAL A 61 8.32 -18.17 -5.86
C VAL A 61 9.78 -18.18 -6.32
N THR A 62 10.45 -17.03 -6.27
CA THR A 62 11.86 -16.89 -6.66
C THR A 62 12.76 -17.76 -5.79
N GLN A 63 12.56 -17.74 -4.47
CA GLN A 63 13.31 -18.57 -3.55
C GLN A 63 13.04 -20.07 -3.76
N ALA A 64 11.79 -20.47 -4.05
CA ALA A 64 11.48 -21.86 -4.38
C ALA A 64 12.21 -22.32 -5.65
N ILE A 65 12.25 -21.50 -6.70
CA ILE A 65 12.96 -21.79 -7.95
C ILE A 65 14.48 -21.88 -7.73
N GLN A 66 15.04 -21.00 -6.92
CA GLN A 66 16.48 -20.88 -6.68
C GLN A 66 16.97 -21.66 -5.45
N GLY A 67 16.16 -22.59 -4.93
CA GLY A 67 16.55 -23.43 -3.78
C GLY A 67 16.89 -22.64 -2.50
N GLY A 68 16.28 -21.48 -2.31
CA GLY A 68 16.51 -20.60 -1.15
C GLY A 68 17.79 -19.77 -1.21
N THR A 69 18.47 -19.71 -2.36
CA THR A 69 19.77 -19.03 -2.50
C THR A 69 19.70 -17.71 -3.27
N SER A 70 18.49 -17.20 -3.53
CA SER A 70 18.33 -15.94 -4.25
C SER A 70 18.93 -14.77 -3.49
N SER A 71 19.72 -13.95 -4.17
CA SER A 71 20.27 -12.68 -3.66
C SER A 71 19.51 -11.46 -4.18
N THR A 72 18.46 -11.64 -4.98
CA THR A 72 17.74 -10.56 -5.69
C THR A 72 16.25 -10.56 -5.38
N THR A 73 15.84 -11.00 -4.18
CA THR A 73 14.47 -10.80 -3.68
C THR A 73 14.20 -9.32 -3.42
N ALA A 74 12.95 -8.90 -3.54
CA ALA A 74 12.57 -7.50 -3.58
C ALA A 74 12.15 -6.90 -2.22
N LEU A 75 11.52 -7.66 -1.32
CA LEU A 75 11.05 -7.09 -0.04
C LEU A 75 12.18 -6.77 0.93
N LYS A 76 13.20 -7.63 1.00
CA LYS A 76 14.35 -7.43 1.89
C LYS A 76 15.16 -6.21 1.45
N GLY A 77 15.32 -5.24 2.35
CA GLY A 77 15.98 -3.96 2.06
C GLY A 77 15.11 -2.96 1.29
N SER A 78 13.79 -3.20 1.21
CA SER A 78 12.86 -2.22 0.64
C SER A 78 12.53 -1.10 1.64
N THR A 79 12.16 0.08 1.15
CA THR A 79 11.68 1.16 2.03
C THR A 79 10.40 0.79 2.77
N GLU A 80 9.60 -0.13 2.23
CA GLU A 80 8.43 -0.67 2.93
C GLU A 80 8.86 -1.47 4.17
N GLU A 81 9.88 -2.33 4.06
CA GLU A 81 10.46 -3.01 5.22
C GLU A 81 11.04 -2.00 6.21
N GLU A 82 11.74 -0.98 5.77
CA GLU A 82 12.41 -0.05 6.69
C GLU A 82 11.46 0.95 7.39
N GLN A 83 10.38 1.38 6.74
CA GLN A 83 9.61 2.56 7.15
C GLN A 83 8.16 2.27 7.56
N PHE A 84 7.63 1.06 7.34
CA PHE A 84 6.21 0.73 7.57
C PHE A 84 6.00 -0.33 8.67
N GLN A 85 6.87 -0.34 9.69
CA GLN A 85 6.88 -1.35 10.77
C GLN A 85 5.63 -1.31 11.68
N ASP A 86 5.01 -0.15 11.85
CA ASP A 86 3.89 0.04 12.78
C ASP A 86 2.51 -0.31 12.17
N ALA A 87 2.45 -0.67 10.89
CA ALA A 87 1.25 -1.28 10.33
C ALA A 87 1.17 -2.75 10.81
N PRO A 88 0.18 -3.11 11.66
CA PRO A 88 0.01 -4.43 12.24
C PRO A 88 -0.03 -5.47 11.12
N ASP A 89 0.90 -6.41 11.20
CA ASP A 89 0.88 -7.60 10.38
C ASP A 89 -0.30 -8.47 10.81
N LYS A 90 -1.49 -8.18 10.27
CA LYS A 90 -2.63 -9.12 10.31
C LYS A 90 -2.43 -10.21 9.26
N ALA A 91 -1.27 -10.84 9.28
CA ALA A 91 -0.92 -12.01 8.47
C ALA A 91 -0.38 -13.10 9.40
N ALA A 92 -1.32 -13.74 10.10
CA ALA A 92 -1.18 -15.08 10.66
C ALA A 92 -2.42 -15.89 10.26
#